data_AF-A0A7J2ZG97-F1
#
_entry.id   AF-A0A7J2ZG97-F1
#
_cell.length_a   1.000
_cell.length_b   1.000
_cell.length_c   1.000
_cell.angle_alpha   90.00
_cell.angle_beta   90.00
_cell.angle_gamma   90.00
#
_symmetry.space_group_name_H-M   'P 1'
#
loop_
_entity.id
_entity.type
_entity.pdbx_description
1 polymer ?
#
loop_
_entity_poly.entity_id
_entity_poly.type
_entity_poly.pdbx_seq_one_letter_code
_entity_poly.pdbx_strand_id
1 'polypeptide(L)'
;MMKLGYSVKCEGRVAKAQMHDVDASFKDLTQVCRSIKGKEVSEAVKLLEDAKLGKTPIHYRKFNKKLGHRKELGGKKGRYPKKSAGIVLEVLRNAVANARYKGLGEKLVVKHAAANKQNIYPRIASKGRAMRADYETARVEIVVEELK
;
A
#
# COMPACT_ATOMS: atom_id res chain seq x y z
N MET A 1 -18.67 -7.28 -10.18
CA MET A 1 -17.21 -7.14 -9.92
C MET A 1 -16.83 -8.18 -8.88
N MET A 2 -15.89 -9.08 -9.19
CA MET A 2 -15.58 -10.26 -8.35
C MET A 2 -14.81 -9.81 -7.10
N LYS A 3 -15.41 -9.94 -5.91
CA LYS A 3 -14.73 -9.62 -4.65
C LYS A 3 -13.67 -10.68 -4.38
N LEU A 4 -12.40 -10.34 -4.61
CA LEU A 4 -11.30 -11.19 -4.21
C LEU A 4 -11.18 -11.18 -2.67
N GLY A 5 -11.10 -12.36 -2.06
CA GLY A 5 -10.91 -12.49 -0.62
C GLY A 5 -9.63 -11.81 -0.12
N TYR A 6 -9.61 -11.53 1.18
CA TYR A 6 -8.41 -11.09 1.89
C TYR A 6 -7.41 -12.25 2.00
N SER A 7 -6.12 -11.96 1.85
CA SER A 7 -5.09 -13.01 1.96
C SER A 7 -4.92 -13.54 3.39
N VAL A 8 -5.33 -12.78 4.41
CA VAL A 8 -5.17 -13.14 5.81
C VAL A 8 -6.52 -13.48 6.43
N LYS A 9 -6.56 -14.63 7.10
CA LYS A 9 -7.64 -14.97 8.04
C LYS A 9 -7.42 -14.16 9.32
N CYS A 10 -8.38 -13.30 9.64
CA CYS A 10 -8.35 -12.51 10.87
C CYS A 10 -9.64 -12.79 11.61
N GLU A 11 -9.49 -13.39 12.78
CA GLU A 11 -10.55 -13.68 13.75
C GLU A 11 -10.39 -12.69 14.92
N GLY A 12 -11.49 -12.12 15.40
CA GLY A 12 -11.49 -11.11 16.48
C GLY A 12 -11.88 -9.70 16.06
N ARG A 13 -11.51 -8.71 16.89
CA ARG A 13 -11.83 -7.28 16.71
C ARG A 13 -10.92 -6.63 15.67
N VAL A 14 -11.31 -6.79 14.41
CA VAL A 14 -10.58 -6.23 13.26
C VAL A 14 -11.50 -5.48 12.30
N ALA A 15 -10.94 -4.44 11.68
CA ALA A 15 -11.55 -3.76 10.55
C ALA A 15 -10.70 -3.95 9.29
N LYS A 16 -11.37 -4.04 8.16
CA LYS A 16 -10.76 -4.39 6.88
C LYS A 16 -11.13 -3.35 5.83
N ALA A 17 -10.19 -3.03 4.95
CA ALA A 17 -10.43 -2.20 3.78
C ALA A 17 -9.68 -2.77 2.58
N GLN A 18 -10.27 -2.62 1.40
CA GLN A 18 -9.71 -3.06 0.13
C GLN A 18 -9.98 -1.99 -0.92
N MET A 19 -9.03 -1.84 -1.83
CA MET A 19 -9.20 -1.05 -3.04
C MET A 19 -8.75 -1.88 -4.23
N HIS A 20 -9.58 -1.90 -5.27
CA HIS A 20 -9.40 -2.68 -6.49
C HIS A 20 -9.10 -1.75 -7.66
N ASP A 21 -8.47 -2.30 -8.69
CA ASP A 21 -8.17 -1.61 -9.96
C ASP A 21 -7.41 -0.30 -9.77
N VAL A 22 -6.46 -0.33 -8.84
CA VAL A 22 -5.59 0.79 -8.55
C VAL A 22 -4.63 1.01 -9.71
N ASP A 23 -4.72 2.19 -10.31
CA ASP A 23 -3.76 2.71 -11.29
C ASP A 23 -2.47 3.17 -10.59
N ALA A 24 -1.70 2.23 -10.05
CA ALA A 24 -0.37 2.53 -9.52
C ALA A 24 0.55 1.31 -9.63
N SER A 25 1.85 1.59 -9.65
CA SER A 25 2.88 0.57 -9.67
C SER A 25 2.74 -0.36 -8.45
N PHE A 26 2.42 -1.62 -8.72
CA PHE A 26 2.39 -2.69 -7.72
C PHE A 26 3.67 -2.75 -6.87
N LYS A 27 4.83 -2.49 -7.49
CA LYS A 27 6.13 -2.55 -6.82
C LYS A 27 6.25 -1.48 -5.75
N ASP A 28 5.80 -0.27 -6.05
CA ASP A 28 5.83 0.87 -5.14
C ASP A 28 4.80 0.68 -4.02
N LEU A 29 3.57 0.29 -4.37
CA LEU A 29 2.52 -0.04 -3.40
C LEU A 29 2.98 -1.10 -2.40
N THR A 30 3.69 -2.13 -2.86
CA THR A 30 4.22 -3.19 -1.99
C THR A 30 5.21 -2.65 -0.96
N GLN A 31 6.07 -1.70 -1.34
CA GLN A 31 7.03 -1.11 -0.40
C GLN A 31 6.32 -0.19 0.60
N VAL A 32 5.36 0.62 0.14
CA VAL A 32 4.55 1.49 1.00
C VAL A 32 3.76 0.68 2.03
N CYS A 33 3.04 -0.36 1.60
CA CYS A 33 2.30 -1.26 2.49
C CYS A 33 3.23 -1.91 3.54
N ARG A 34 4.45 -2.29 3.13
CA ARG A 34 5.42 -2.90 4.03
C ARG A 34 5.98 -1.91 5.06
N SER A 35 6.04 -0.62 4.74
CA SER A 35 6.50 0.43 5.66
C SER A 35 5.48 0.76 6.76
N ILE A 36 4.19 0.54 6.51
CA ILE A 36 3.13 0.80 7.49
C ILE A 36 2.75 -0.44 8.31
N LYS A 37 3.08 -1.65 7.83
CA LYS A 37 2.76 -2.90 8.53
C LYS A 37 3.40 -2.92 9.92
N GLY A 38 2.59 -3.18 10.95
CA GLY A 38 3.00 -3.25 12.36
C GLY A 38 3.08 -1.91 13.08
N LYS A 39 2.76 -0.80 12.41
CA LYS A 39 2.72 0.53 13.05
C LYS A 39 1.34 0.81 13.63
N GLU A 40 1.30 1.71 14.61
CA GLU A 40 0.06 2.34 15.02
C GLU A 40 -0.53 3.13 13.84
N VAL A 41 -1.85 3.17 13.74
CA VAL A 41 -2.55 3.91 12.68
C VAL A 41 -2.14 5.37 12.65
N SER A 42 -1.98 6.02 13.81
CA SER A 42 -1.56 7.41 13.95
C SER A 42 -0.20 7.67 13.28
N GLU A 43 0.78 6.81 13.56
CA GLU A 43 2.11 6.88 12.95
C GLU A 43 2.10 6.55 11.46
N ALA A 44 1.27 5.58 11.06
CA ALA A 44 1.13 5.18 9.67
C ALA A 44 0.55 6.31 8.82
N VAL A 45 -0.48 7.01 9.33
CA VAL A 45 -1.07 8.18 8.66
C VAL A 45 -0.02 9.28 8.49
N LYS A 46 0.70 9.63 9.56
CA LYS A 46 1.76 10.65 9.50
C LYS A 46 2.83 10.31 8.47
N LEU A 47 3.33 9.06 8.48
CA LEU A 47 4.31 8.59 7.52
C LEU A 47 3.82 8.68 6.07
N LEU A 48 2.55 8.31 5.82
CA LEU A 48 1.97 8.34 4.49
C LEU A 48 1.73 9.78 4.00
N GLU A 49 1.34 10.69 4.88
CA GLU A 49 1.17 12.12 4.57
C GLU A 49 2.53 12.76 4.23
N ASP A 50 3.56 12.50 5.03
CA ASP A 50 4.92 12.97 4.76
C ASP A 50 5.49 12.36 3.47
N ALA A 51 5.21 11.08 3.20
CA ALA A 51 5.61 10.42 1.96
C ALA A 51 4.86 10.96 0.72
N LYS A 52 3.58 11.34 0.86
CA LYS A 52 2.77 11.99 -0.19
C LYS A 52 3.34 13.36 -0.55
N LEU A 53 3.78 14.13 0.46
CA LEU A 53 4.45 15.42 0.28
C LEU A 53 5.88 15.26 -0.24
N GLY A 54 6.48 14.08 -0.07
CA GLY A 54 7.87 13.80 -0.45
C GLY A 54 8.90 14.28 0.58
N LYS A 55 8.47 14.49 1.84
CA LYS A 55 9.34 14.81 2.97
C LYS A 55 10.06 13.59 3.51
N THR A 56 9.38 12.45 3.55
CA THR A 56 9.94 11.20 4.08
C THR A 56 10.05 10.13 2.98
N PRO A 57 11.22 9.50 2.78
CA PRO A 57 11.38 8.46 1.79
C PRO A 57 10.83 7.13 2.31
N ILE A 58 10.28 6.34 1.40
CA ILE A 58 9.91 4.96 1.65
C ILE A 58 11.12 4.07 1.36
N HIS A 59 11.37 3.12 2.25
CA HIS A 59 12.45 2.16 2.09
C HIS A 59 12.06 1.03 1.14
N TYR A 60 12.94 0.74 0.16
CA TYR A 60 12.72 -0.31 -0.84
C TYR A 60 13.58 -1.53 -0.50
N ARG A 61 12.94 -2.62 -0.06
CA ARG A 61 13.61 -3.89 0.29
C ARG A 61 13.77 -4.83 -0.90
N LYS A 62 12.72 -5.02 -1.71
CA LYS A 62 12.71 -6.00 -2.82
C LYS A 62 12.98 -5.34 -4.18
N PHE A 63 12.22 -4.30 -4.51
CA PHE A 63 12.27 -3.66 -5.84
C PHE A 63 13.28 -2.52 -5.88
N ASN A 64 14.52 -2.77 -5.43
CA ASN A 64 15.53 -1.74 -5.20
C ASN A 64 16.69 -1.72 -6.23
N LYS A 65 16.56 -2.47 -7.33
CA LYS A 65 17.55 -2.44 -8.42
C LYS A 65 17.63 -1.03 -9.00
N LYS A 66 18.88 -0.55 -9.20
CA LYS A 66 19.17 0.81 -9.73
C LYS A 66 18.55 1.96 -8.92
N LEU A 67 18.25 1.76 -7.64
CA LEU A 67 17.85 2.85 -6.74
C LEU A 67 19.06 3.42 -5.99
N GLY A 68 19.06 4.73 -5.83
CA GLY A 68 20.04 5.45 -5.02
C GLY A 68 19.85 5.22 -3.52
N HIS A 69 20.96 5.29 -2.78
CA HIS A 69 20.96 5.34 -1.32
C HIS A 69 20.42 6.68 -0.83
N ARG A 70 19.74 6.67 0.32
CA ARG A 70 19.17 7.87 0.95
C ARG A 70 19.74 8.04 2.35
N LYS A 71 20.26 9.23 2.65
CA LYS A 71 20.81 9.58 3.97
C LYS A 71 19.75 9.44 5.08
N GLU A 72 18.53 9.88 4.80
CA GLU A 72 17.37 9.81 5.70
C GLU A 72 17.02 8.38 6.14
N LEU A 73 17.38 7.36 5.34
CA LEU A 73 17.17 5.94 5.67
C LEU A 73 18.44 5.27 6.21
N GLY A 74 19.45 6.04 6.62
CA GLY A 74 20.73 5.51 7.09
C GLY A 74 21.52 4.82 5.98
N GLY A 75 21.52 5.38 4.77
CA GLY A 75 22.23 4.82 3.61
C GLY A 75 21.48 3.70 2.89
N LYS A 76 20.27 3.34 3.33
CA LYS A 76 19.44 2.34 2.64
C LYS A 76 18.83 2.90 1.36
N LYS A 77 18.51 2.01 0.42
CA LYS A 77 17.84 2.35 -0.84
C LYS A 77 16.38 2.75 -0.61
N GLY A 78 15.94 3.82 -1.24
CA GLY A 78 14.57 4.34 -1.08
C GLY A 78 14.18 5.40 -2.11
N ARG A 79 12.87 5.68 -2.18
CA ARG A 79 12.24 6.65 -3.08
C ARG A 79 11.05 7.32 -2.41
N TYR A 80 10.46 8.33 -3.06
CA TYR A 80 9.24 9.02 -2.63
C TYR A 80 8.07 8.66 -3.56
N PRO A 81 7.37 7.54 -3.34
CA PRO A 81 6.26 7.12 -4.19
C PRO A 81 4.97 7.89 -3.87
N LYS A 82 4.89 9.17 -4.28
CA LYS A 82 3.78 10.10 -3.94
C LYS A 82 2.40 9.54 -4.29
N LYS A 83 2.22 9.02 -5.51
CA LYS A 83 0.94 8.44 -5.97
C LYS A 83 0.52 7.24 -5.11
N SER A 84 1.45 6.31 -4.88
CA SER A 84 1.18 5.09 -4.09
C SER A 84 0.90 5.41 -2.62
N ALA A 85 1.62 6.37 -2.04
CA ALA A 85 1.38 6.81 -0.67
C ALA A 85 0.00 7.43 -0.50
N GLY A 86 -0.43 8.26 -1.46
CA GLY A 86 -1.79 8.84 -1.47
C GLY A 86 -2.89 7.78 -1.50
N ILE A 87 -2.76 6.80 -2.38
CA ILE A 87 -3.74 5.70 -2.49
C ILE A 87 -3.80 4.88 -1.20
N VAL A 88 -2.64 4.47 -0.65
CA VAL A 88 -2.60 3.68 0.58
C VAL A 88 -3.17 4.46 1.77
N LEU A 89 -2.98 5.78 1.81
CA LEU A 89 -3.58 6.66 2.83
C LEU A 89 -5.11 6.65 2.76
N GLU A 90 -5.69 6.69 1.57
CA GLU A 90 -7.15 6.59 1.38
C GLU A 90 -7.68 5.24 1.87
N VAL A 91 -7.01 4.13 1.52
CA VAL A 91 -7.40 2.80 1.99
C VAL A 91 -7.29 2.69 3.52
N LEU A 92 -6.26 3.29 4.12
CA LEU A 92 -6.08 3.28 5.57
C LEU A 92 -7.18 4.10 6.26
N ARG A 93 -7.54 5.28 5.73
CA ARG A 93 -8.64 6.09 6.26
C ARG A 93 -9.98 5.35 6.19
N ASN A 94 -10.22 4.61 5.11
CA ASN A 94 -11.39 3.73 5.00
C ASN A 94 -11.37 2.60 6.03
N ALA A 95 -10.20 2.00 6.31
CA ALA A 95 -10.08 0.99 7.36
C ALA A 95 -10.40 1.56 8.75
N VAL A 96 -9.99 2.80 9.03
CA VAL A 96 -10.32 3.50 10.28
C VAL A 96 -11.80 3.84 10.38
N ALA A 97 -12.41 4.32 9.30
CA ALA A 97 -13.86 4.56 9.25
C ALA A 97 -14.65 3.26 9.53
N ASN A 98 -14.22 2.15 8.94
CA ASN A 98 -14.79 0.82 9.19
C ASN A 98 -14.56 0.36 10.64
N ALA A 99 -13.42 0.70 11.25
CA ALA A 99 -13.14 0.38 12.65
C ALA A 99 -14.06 1.14 13.59
N ARG A 100 -14.24 2.44 13.35
CA ARG A 100 -15.19 3.29 14.10
C ARG A 100 -16.62 2.80 13.98
N TYR A 101 -17.05 2.44 12.77
CA TYR A 101 -18.38 1.89 12.54
C TYR A 101 -18.63 0.58 13.32
N LYS A 102 -17.60 -0.25 13.46
CA LYS A 102 -17.64 -1.50 14.24
C LYS A 102 -17.47 -1.29 15.75
N GLY A 103 -17.27 -0.06 16.23
CA GLY A 103 -17.03 0.22 17.65
C GLY A 103 -15.70 -0.32 18.19
N LEU A 104 -14.67 -0.43 17.36
CA LEU A 104 -13.31 -0.73 17.85
C LEU A 104 -12.75 0.51 18.58
N GLY A 105 -11.92 0.28 19.60
CA GLY A 105 -11.28 1.34 20.37
C GLY A 105 -10.31 2.22 19.57
N GLU A 106 -9.84 3.27 20.22
CA GLU A 106 -9.02 4.32 19.60
C GLU A 106 -7.61 3.85 19.22
N LYS A 107 -7.06 2.86 19.95
CA LYS A 107 -5.71 2.33 19.74
C LYS A 107 -5.73 1.21 18.70
N LEU A 108 -5.51 1.59 17.44
CA LEU A 108 -5.48 0.68 16.30
C LEU A 108 -4.06 0.47 15.77
N VAL A 109 -3.73 -0.78 15.43
CA VAL A 109 -2.48 -1.17 14.77
C VAL A 109 -2.75 -1.77 13.41
N VAL A 110 -1.89 -1.49 12.44
CA VAL A 110 -1.93 -2.09 11.11
C VAL A 110 -1.39 -3.53 11.20
N LYS A 111 -2.26 -4.50 11.44
CA LYS A 111 -1.92 -5.94 11.49
C LYS A 111 -1.43 -6.44 10.14
N HIS A 112 -2.15 -6.11 9.08
CA HIS A 112 -1.84 -6.53 7.71
C HIS A 112 -1.97 -5.38 6.74
N ALA A 113 -0.99 -5.26 5.85
CA ALA A 113 -1.02 -4.36 4.73
C ALA A 113 -0.28 -5.04 3.57
N ALA A 114 -0.96 -5.22 2.45
CA ALA A 114 -0.38 -5.82 1.27
C ALA A 114 -0.94 -5.18 -0.01
N ALA A 115 -0.12 -5.21 -1.05
CA ALA A 115 -0.55 -4.95 -2.40
C ALA A 115 -0.40 -6.24 -3.20
N ASN A 116 -1.28 -6.48 -4.16
CA ASN A 116 -1.26 -7.61 -5.09
C ASN A 116 -1.51 -7.10 -6.52
N LYS A 117 -0.95 -7.75 -7.54
CA LYS A 117 -1.35 -7.48 -8.92
C LYS A 117 -2.80 -7.92 -9.13
N GLN A 118 -3.54 -7.19 -9.97
CA GLN A 118 -4.93 -7.52 -10.28
C GLN A 118 -5.08 -7.82 -11.76
N ASN A 119 -5.11 -6.81 -12.63
CA ASN A 119 -5.28 -7.00 -14.07
C ASN A 119 -4.00 -6.63 -14.82
N ILE A 120 -3.77 -7.30 -15.96
CA ILE A 120 -2.68 -7.00 -16.89
C ILE A 120 -3.32 -6.74 -18.25
N TYR A 121 -3.15 -5.53 -18.77
CA TYR A 121 -3.67 -5.11 -20.06
C TYR A 121 -2.52 -5.03 -21.07
N PRO A 122 -2.53 -5.86 -22.12
CA PRO A 122 -1.47 -5.87 -23.10
C PRO A 122 -1.42 -4.55 -23.87
N ARG A 123 -0.22 -4.04 -24.10
CA ARG A 123 -0.02 -2.86 -24.95
C ARG A 123 0.50 -3.27 -26.32
N ILE A 124 0.04 -2.55 -27.34
CA ILE A 124 0.46 -2.74 -28.73
C ILE A 124 1.39 -1.58 -29.10
N ALA A 125 2.56 -1.92 -29.61
CA ALA A 125 3.53 -0.97 -30.14
C ALA A 125 3.16 -0.56 -31.58
N SER A 126 3.91 0.39 -32.14
CA SER A 126 3.70 0.83 -33.51
C SER A 126 3.75 -0.36 -34.49
N LYS A 127 2.98 -0.24 -35.58
CA LYS A 127 2.82 -1.28 -36.61
C LYS A 127 2.25 -2.62 -36.07
N GLY A 128 1.45 -2.59 -35.00
CA GLY A 128 0.74 -3.77 -34.50
C GLY A 128 1.61 -4.78 -33.74
N ARG A 129 2.85 -4.43 -33.38
CA ARG A 129 3.76 -5.35 -32.68
C ARG A 129 3.38 -5.46 -31.20
N ALA A 130 3.47 -6.65 -30.63
CA ALA A 130 3.29 -6.82 -29.18
C ALA A 130 4.36 -6.03 -28.41
N MET A 131 3.95 -5.27 -27.40
CA MET A 131 4.85 -4.54 -26.51
C MET A 131 5.12 -5.36 -25.25
N ARG A 132 6.32 -5.23 -24.67
CA ARG A 132 6.68 -5.89 -23.40
C ARG A 132 6.20 -5.13 -22.14
N ALA A 133 5.68 -3.91 -22.31
CA ALA A 133 5.34 -3.01 -21.22
C ALA A 133 3.83 -2.95 -21.02
N ASP A 134 3.27 -4.03 -20.49
CA ASP A 134 1.84 -4.12 -20.21
C ASP A 134 1.43 -3.14 -19.11
N TYR A 135 0.18 -2.69 -19.18
CA TYR A 135 -0.41 -1.88 -18.14
C TYR A 135 -0.94 -2.80 -17.04
N GLU A 136 -0.39 -2.68 -15.83
CA GLU A 136 -0.77 -3.50 -14.69
C GLU A 136 -1.58 -2.67 -13.70
N THR A 137 -2.74 -3.16 -13.28
CA THR A 137 -3.44 -2.63 -12.10
C THR A 137 -3.12 -3.46 -10.87
N ALA A 138 -3.28 -2.84 -9.70
CA ALA A 138 -3.06 -3.49 -8.43
C ALA A 138 -4.32 -3.43 -7.55
N ARG A 139 -4.37 -4.33 -6.57
CA ARG A 139 -5.27 -4.22 -5.42
C ARG A 139 -4.46 -4.00 -4.16
N VAL A 140 -5.00 -3.21 -3.24
CA VAL A 140 -4.43 -2.97 -1.92
C VAL A 140 -5.41 -3.49 -0.89
N GLU A 141 -4.90 -4.19 0.12
CA GLU A 141 -5.67 -4.67 1.26
C GLU A 141 -4.99 -4.24 2.55
N ILE A 142 -5.80 -3.72 3.48
CA ILE A 142 -5.35 -3.31 4.81
C ILE A 142 -6.30 -3.91 5.84
N VAL A 143 -5.73 -4.45 6.92
CA VAL A 143 -6.45 -4.90 8.10
C VAL A 143 -5.85 -4.19 9.30
N VAL A 144 -6.73 -3.54 10.07
CA VAL A 144 -6.41 -2.93 11.35
C VAL A 144 -7.00 -3.77 12.47
N GLU A 145 -6.29 -3.85 13.58
CA GLU A 145 -6.64 -4.59 14.78
C GLU A 145 -6.57 -3.66 15.99
N GLU A 146 -7.47 -3.86 16.94
CA GLU A 146 -7.42 -3.18 18.24
C GLU A 146 -6.26 -3.75 19.08
N LEU A 147 -5.42 -2.86 19.61
CA LEU A 147 -4.42 -3.24 20.61
C LEU A 147 -5.15 -3.68 21.89
N LYS A 148 -4.81 -4.85 22.40
CA LYS A 148 -5.23 -5.30 23.72
C LYS A 148 -4.54 -4.51 24.82
#